data_AF-A0A7Y2UEU3-F1
#
_entry.id   AF-A0A7Y2UEU3-F1
#
_cell.length_a   1.000
_cell.length_b   1.000
_cell.length_c   1.000
_cell.angle_alpha   90.00
_cell.angle_beta   90.00
_cell.angle_gamma   90.00
#
_symmetry.space_group_name_H-M   'P 1'
#
loop_
_entity.id
_entity.type
_entity.pdbx_description
1 polymer ?
#
loop_
_entity_poly.entity_id
_entity_poly.type
_entity_poly.pdbx_seq_one_letter_code
_entity_poly.pdbx_strand_id
1 'polypeptide(L)'
;FKVSPNARAIEGLYYPINPRQQVGYFLERVMAVQKLWFEGARLARKDLLGDDVRYYLPVSDTLYQSAETGLISLTRTTDPLAGKVVHANNRVLKPVSPLVVYSQLGILLLWGLFIATSLIFFPVWLVWRMRGKIPPGPAIRIRLWPLLASVSVVAIVGLFMLGMNDVFVRLGSPTAFSIGIMVASLAYAVFVVMGIHTAYWHRNTAMNRGAWWHSSLASLVHVIVLFYLLYHGVIGLRTWA
;
A
#
# COMPACT_ATOMS: atom_id res chain seq x y z
N PHE A 1 -20.93 18.37 28.69
CA PHE A 1 -21.62 17.66 27.59
C PHE A 1 -21.52 16.16 27.81
N LYS A 2 -22.64 15.45 28.00
CA LYS A 2 -22.64 13.98 28.10
C LYS A 2 -22.79 13.41 26.69
N VAL A 3 -21.79 12.68 26.21
CA VAL A 3 -21.81 12.07 24.87
C VAL A 3 -22.77 10.88 24.87
N SER A 4 -23.72 10.86 23.94
CA SER A 4 -24.66 9.74 23.80
C SER A 4 -23.93 8.47 23.31
N PRO A 5 -24.40 7.26 23.65
CA PRO A 5 -23.86 6.02 23.07
C PRO A 5 -23.93 6.01 21.54
N ASN A 6 -24.99 6.59 20.96
CA ASN A 6 -25.15 6.75 19.52
C ASN A 6 -24.08 7.65 18.90
N ALA A 7 -23.68 8.72 19.57
CA ALA A 7 -22.59 9.58 19.13
C ALA A 7 -21.24 8.86 19.18
N ARG A 8 -21.05 7.90 20.10
CA ARG A 8 -19.84 7.06 20.17
C ARG A 8 -19.75 5.98 19.09
N ALA A 9 -20.86 5.60 18.47
CA ALA A 9 -20.82 4.62 17.37
C ALA A 9 -20.05 5.10 16.11
N ILE A 10 -19.59 6.36 16.08
CA ILE A 10 -18.68 6.88 15.05
C ILE A 10 -17.20 6.49 15.30
N GLU A 11 -16.86 5.95 16.46
CA GLU A 11 -15.47 5.54 16.75
C GLU A 11 -15.03 4.39 15.85
N GLY A 12 -13.78 4.44 15.39
CA GLY A 12 -13.22 3.38 14.55
C GLY A 12 -12.19 3.88 13.56
N LEU A 13 -11.87 3.01 12.60
CA LEU A 13 -10.96 3.27 11.50
C LEU A 13 -11.75 3.47 10.21
N TYR A 14 -11.25 4.35 9.35
CA TYR A 14 -11.95 4.76 8.14
C TYR A 14 -11.02 4.90 6.95
N TYR A 15 -11.50 4.49 5.78
CA TYR A 15 -10.86 4.81 4.50
C TYR A 15 -11.44 6.09 3.91
N PRO A 16 -10.62 6.97 3.32
CA PRO A 16 -11.12 7.93 2.35
C PRO A 16 -11.62 7.16 1.12
N ILE A 17 -12.82 7.48 0.63
CA ILE A 17 -13.41 6.86 -0.56
C ILE A 17 -13.58 7.82 -1.74
N ASN A 18 -13.26 9.09 -1.56
CA ASN A 18 -13.30 10.12 -2.58
C ASN A 18 -11.88 10.67 -2.87
N PRO A 19 -10.98 9.88 -3.49
CA PRO A 19 -9.63 10.32 -3.79
C PRO A 19 -9.68 11.54 -4.71
N ARG A 20 -8.78 12.51 -4.49
CA ARG A 20 -8.61 13.65 -5.42
C ARG A 20 -8.00 13.22 -6.74
N GLN A 21 -7.12 12.23 -6.70
CA GLN A 21 -6.45 11.65 -7.86
C GLN A 21 -6.71 10.14 -7.87
N GLN A 22 -7.53 9.67 -8.82
CA GLN A 22 -7.90 8.26 -8.90
C GLN A 22 -6.69 7.33 -9.06
N VAL A 23 -5.69 7.75 -9.84
CA VAL A 23 -4.47 6.98 -10.06
C VAL A 23 -3.72 6.65 -8.76
N GLY A 24 -3.78 7.53 -7.76
CA GLY A 24 -3.14 7.34 -6.45
C GLY A 24 -3.99 6.60 -5.42
N TYR A 25 -5.22 6.23 -5.75
CA TYR A 25 -6.18 5.72 -4.76
C TYR A 25 -5.71 4.44 -4.06
N PHE A 26 -5.03 3.54 -4.78
CA PHE A 26 -4.49 2.30 -4.21
C PHE A 26 -3.50 2.57 -3.07
N LEU A 27 -2.72 3.65 -3.15
CA LEU A 27 -1.77 4.03 -2.12
C LEU A 27 -2.46 4.84 -1.03
N GLU A 28 -3.28 5.82 -1.42
CA GLU A 28 -4.04 6.66 -0.48
C GLU A 28 -4.91 5.80 0.46
N ARG A 29 -5.54 4.74 -0.06
CA ARG A 29 -6.36 3.82 0.74
C ARG A 29 -5.60 3.19 1.90
N VAL A 30 -4.33 2.84 1.71
CA VAL A 30 -3.51 2.19 2.75
C VAL A 30 -2.86 3.23 3.67
N MET A 31 -2.40 4.35 3.11
CA MET A 31 -1.60 5.33 3.84
C MET A 31 -2.43 6.40 4.57
N ALA A 32 -3.62 6.75 4.04
CA ALA A 32 -4.46 7.83 4.54
C ALA A 32 -5.64 7.35 5.39
N VAL A 33 -5.51 6.17 6.02
CA VAL A 33 -6.50 5.65 6.98
C VAL A 33 -6.69 6.67 8.11
N GLN A 34 -7.94 6.97 8.44
CA GLN A 34 -8.28 7.88 9.53
C GLN A 34 -8.69 7.09 10.77
N LYS A 35 -8.31 7.57 11.95
CA LYS A 35 -8.81 7.09 13.24
C LYS A 35 -9.72 8.15 13.86
N LEU A 36 -10.90 7.74 14.30
CA LEU A 36 -11.84 8.55 15.07
C LEU A 36 -12.03 7.91 16.45
N TRP A 37 -11.90 8.69 17.52
CA TRP A 37 -12.10 8.25 18.91
C TRP A 37 -12.53 9.42 19.79
N PHE A 38 -13.19 9.16 20.91
CA PHE A 38 -13.52 10.20 21.89
C PHE A 38 -12.41 10.36 22.93
N GLU A 39 -12.06 11.62 23.21
CA GLU A 39 -11.27 12.04 24.36
C GLU A 39 -12.20 12.83 25.30
N GLY A 40 -12.70 12.14 26.33
CA GLY A 40 -13.73 12.68 27.23
C GLY A 40 -15.03 13.01 26.48
N ALA A 41 -15.28 14.30 26.28
CA ALA A 41 -16.47 14.81 25.59
C ALA A 41 -16.22 15.31 24.16
N ARG A 42 -14.98 15.24 23.66
CA ARG A 42 -14.59 15.70 22.33
C ARG A 42 -14.30 14.51 21.43
N LEU A 43 -14.71 14.58 20.17
CA LEU A 43 -14.32 13.62 19.14
C LEU A 43 -12.97 14.05 18.56
N ALA A 44 -11.97 13.18 18.64
CA ALA A 44 -10.68 13.35 18.02
C ALA A 44 -10.63 12.59 16.69
N ARG A 45 -9.98 13.19 15.69
CA ARG A 45 -9.71 12.60 14.37
C ARG A 45 -8.25 12.81 14.01
N LYS A 46 -7.59 11.77 13.52
CA LYS A 46 -6.25 11.88 12.93
C LYS A 46 -6.01 10.89 11.80
N ASP A 47 -5.03 11.19 10.96
CA ASP A 47 -4.42 10.22 10.05
C ASP A 47 -3.71 9.15 10.92
N LEU A 48 -3.90 7.87 10.63
CA LEU A 48 -3.40 6.77 11.48
C LEU A 48 -1.87 6.79 11.60
N LEU A 49 -1.18 7.19 10.52
CA LEU A 49 0.28 7.32 10.43
C LEU A 49 0.75 8.77 10.61
N GLY A 50 -0.14 9.69 10.98
CA GLY A 50 0.16 11.11 11.18
C GLY A 50 -0.07 11.58 12.61
N ASP A 51 0.39 12.79 12.87
CA ASP A 51 0.38 13.40 14.21
C ASP A 51 -0.63 14.56 14.35
N ASP A 52 -1.20 15.04 13.24
CA ASP A 52 -2.20 16.12 13.25
C ASP A 52 -3.54 15.59 13.81
N VAL A 53 -3.83 15.95 15.07
CA VAL A 53 -5.09 15.62 15.74
C VAL A 53 -6.04 16.80 15.64
N ARG A 54 -7.23 16.54 15.09
CA ARG A 54 -8.31 17.52 15.00
C ARG A 54 -9.44 17.16 15.94
N TYR A 55 -9.89 18.16 16.69
CA TYR A 55 -10.94 18.01 17.68
C TYR A 55 -12.28 18.55 17.21
N TYR A 56 -13.33 17.84 17.58
CA TYR A 56 -14.71 18.16 17.26
C TYR A 56 -15.59 18.06 18.51
N LEU A 57 -16.60 18.93 18.59
CA LEU A 57 -17.61 18.94 19.63
C LEU A 57 -18.91 18.35 19.07
N PRO A 58 -19.52 17.35 19.74
CA PRO A 58 -20.79 16.79 19.31
C PRO A 58 -21.90 17.83 19.53
N VAL A 59 -22.62 18.19 18.47
CA VAL A 59 -23.80 19.07 18.51
C VAL A 59 -25.08 18.24 18.55
N SER A 60 -25.08 17.11 17.83
CA SER A 60 -26.15 16.10 17.85
C SER A 60 -25.56 14.70 17.72
N ASP A 61 -26.41 13.68 17.60
CA ASP A 61 -26.00 12.30 17.33
C ASP A 61 -25.31 12.09 15.97
N THR A 62 -25.37 13.08 15.06
CA THR A 62 -24.81 13.00 13.70
C THR A 62 -23.94 14.18 13.30
N LEU A 63 -24.06 15.33 13.98
CA LEU A 63 -23.38 16.57 13.63
C LEU A 63 -22.29 16.91 14.65
N TYR A 64 -21.13 17.29 14.13
CA TYR A 64 -19.96 17.63 14.92
C TYR A 64 -19.35 18.95 14.42
N GLN A 65 -19.14 19.86 15.37
CA GLN A 65 -18.55 21.18 15.17
C GLN A 65 -17.04 21.11 15.35
N SER A 66 -16.27 21.76 14.48
CA SER A 66 -14.82 21.89 14.66
C SER A 66 -14.54 22.75 15.90
N ALA A 67 -13.67 22.27 16.78
CA ALA A 67 -13.26 23.02 17.97
C ALA A 67 -12.43 24.27 17.63
N GLU A 68 -11.86 24.34 16.42
CA GLU A 68 -11.02 25.46 15.95
C GLU A 68 -11.85 26.55 15.28
N THR A 69 -12.75 26.18 14.37
CA THR A 69 -13.52 27.14 13.56
C THR A 69 -14.91 27.44 14.12
N GLY A 70 -15.43 26.60 15.01
CA GLY A 70 -16.82 26.70 15.45
C GLY A 70 -17.84 26.39 14.34
N LEU A 71 -17.44 25.80 13.22
CA LEU A 71 -18.36 25.43 12.13
C LEU A 71 -18.62 23.91 12.12
N ILE A 72 -19.84 23.52 11.73
CA ILE A 72 -20.15 22.11 11.46
C ILE A 72 -19.29 21.64 10.29
N SER A 73 -18.41 20.69 10.57
CA SER A 73 -17.36 20.26 9.64
C SER A 73 -17.21 18.74 9.56
N LEU A 74 -17.97 18.01 10.40
CA LEU A 74 -18.05 16.56 10.36
C LEU A 74 -19.50 16.12 10.57
N THR A 75 -19.98 15.26 9.68
CA THR A 75 -21.36 14.74 9.69
C THR A 75 -21.36 13.25 9.42
N ARG A 76 -22.06 12.48 10.27
CA ARG A 76 -22.36 11.07 10.03
C ARG A 76 -23.65 10.95 9.23
N THR A 77 -23.60 10.26 8.11
CA THR A 77 -24.76 10.05 7.22
C THR A 77 -24.71 8.68 6.54
N THR A 78 -25.73 8.38 5.75
CA THR A 78 -25.76 7.20 4.88
C THR A 78 -25.73 7.68 3.43
N ASP A 79 -24.65 7.33 2.74
CA ASP A 79 -24.49 7.52 1.30
C ASP A 79 -25.24 6.42 0.54
N PRO A 80 -26.00 6.75 -0.52
CA PRO A 80 -26.76 5.77 -1.30
C PRO A 80 -25.91 4.64 -1.93
N LEU A 81 -24.65 4.91 -2.24
CA LEU A 81 -23.73 3.97 -2.90
C LEU A 81 -22.77 3.31 -1.91
N ALA A 82 -22.22 4.09 -0.97
CA ALA A 82 -21.18 3.64 -0.05
C ALA A 82 -21.73 3.12 1.29
N GLY A 83 -23.00 3.37 1.61
CA GLY A 83 -23.63 3.03 2.88
C GLY A 83 -23.26 4.03 3.98
N LYS A 84 -23.07 3.55 5.22
CA LYS A 84 -22.72 4.43 6.35
C LYS A 84 -21.37 5.10 6.11
N VAL A 85 -21.33 6.43 6.16
CA VAL A 85 -20.12 7.23 5.94
C VAL A 85 -20.05 8.42 6.90
N VAL A 86 -18.86 9.01 6.99
CA VAL A 86 -18.62 10.27 7.68
C VAL A 86 -18.08 11.28 6.66
N HIS A 87 -18.84 12.35 6.42
CA HIS A 87 -18.36 13.51 5.66
C HIS A 87 -17.53 14.38 6.58
N ALA A 88 -16.32 14.70 6.17
CA ALA A 88 -15.36 15.38 7.00
C ALA A 88 -14.56 16.37 6.13
N ASN A 89 -14.99 17.63 6.12
CA ASN A 89 -14.54 18.66 5.17
C ASN A 89 -14.70 18.18 3.72
N ASN A 90 -13.57 18.04 3.01
CA ASN A 90 -13.52 17.62 1.61
C ASN A 90 -13.22 16.10 1.44
N ARG A 91 -13.42 15.31 2.51
CA ARG A 91 -13.23 13.85 2.51
C ARG A 91 -14.54 13.15 2.91
N VAL A 92 -14.76 11.98 2.31
CA VAL A 92 -15.81 11.03 2.65
C VAL A 92 -15.13 9.80 3.20
N LEU A 93 -15.48 9.43 4.43
CA LEU A 93 -14.82 8.41 5.20
C LEU A 93 -15.75 7.21 5.38
N LYS A 94 -15.32 6.03 4.92
CA LYS A 94 -16.05 4.77 5.06
C LYS A 94 -15.47 3.93 6.20
N PRO A 95 -16.28 3.46 7.16
CA PRO A 95 -15.78 2.65 8.26
C PRO A 95 -15.17 1.35 7.74
N VAL A 96 -14.08 0.94 8.36
CA VAL A 96 -13.35 -0.30 8.04
C VAL A 96 -12.98 -1.03 9.32
N SER A 97 -13.01 -2.36 9.23
CA SER A 97 -12.52 -3.23 10.30
C SER A 97 -11.03 -3.00 10.59
N PRO A 98 -10.63 -2.92 11.87
CA PRO A 98 -9.22 -2.86 12.24
C PRO A 98 -8.38 -4.01 11.70
N LEU A 99 -8.96 -5.21 11.58
CA LEU A 99 -8.26 -6.38 11.04
C LEU A 99 -7.79 -6.12 9.60
N VAL A 100 -8.64 -5.50 8.77
CA VAL A 100 -8.30 -5.18 7.37
C VAL A 100 -7.17 -4.15 7.33
N VAL A 101 -7.26 -3.08 8.11
CA VAL A 101 -6.24 -2.01 8.15
C VAL A 101 -4.88 -2.57 8.59
N TYR A 102 -4.84 -3.26 9.74
CA TYR A 102 -3.57 -3.75 10.28
C TYR A 102 -2.98 -4.90 9.47
N SER A 103 -3.81 -5.76 8.86
CA SER A 103 -3.29 -6.78 7.93
C SER A 103 -2.67 -6.16 6.68
N GLN A 104 -3.27 -5.12 6.10
CA GLN A 104 -2.69 -4.40 4.96
C GLN A 104 -1.36 -3.74 5.31
N LEU A 105 -1.28 -3.06 6.46
CA LEU A 105 -0.02 -2.48 6.94
C LEU A 105 1.04 -3.54 7.22
N GLY A 106 0.64 -4.69 7.79
CA GLY A 106 1.53 -5.82 8.02
C GLY A 106 2.07 -6.41 6.72
N ILE A 107 1.22 -6.58 5.70
CA ILE A 107 1.64 -7.03 4.36
C ILE A 107 2.59 -6.01 3.72
N LEU A 108 2.28 -4.71 3.81
CA LEU A 108 3.13 -3.64 3.28
C LEU A 108 4.53 -3.65 3.93
N LEU A 109 4.59 -3.77 5.26
CA LEU A 109 5.84 -3.86 6.01
C LEU A 109 6.63 -5.12 5.62
N LEU A 110 5.97 -6.28 5.60
CA LEU A 110 6.60 -7.55 5.25
C LEU A 110 7.14 -7.52 3.82
N TRP A 111 6.39 -6.95 2.88
CA TRP A 111 6.81 -6.76 1.50
C TRP A 111 8.05 -5.87 1.39
N GLY A 112 8.06 -4.73 2.10
CA GLY A 112 9.22 -3.84 2.18
C GLY A 112 10.46 -4.53 2.77
N LEU A 113 10.29 -5.34 3.82
CA LEU A 113 11.38 -6.13 4.41
C LEU A 113 11.95 -7.16 3.44
N PHE A 114 11.11 -7.85 2.67
CA PHE A 114 11.57 -8.80 1.65
C PHE A 114 12.30 -8.11 0.50
N ILE A 115 11.84 -6.93 0.06
CA ILE A 115 12.55 -6.12 -0.93
C ILE A 115 13.94 -5.74 -0.38
N ALA A 116 14.00 -5.16 0.81
CA ALA A 116 15.25 -4.69 1.41
C ALA A 116 16.25 -5.84 1.62
N THR A 117 15.82 -6.94 2.22
CA THR A 117 16.68 -8.10 2.46
C THR A 117 17.13 -8.76 1.15
N SER A 118 16.27 -8.86 0.13
CA SER A 118 16.66 -9.39 -1.18
C SER A 118 17.76 -8.57 -1.83
N LEU A 119 17.66 -7.24 -1.77
CA LEU A 119 18.67 -6.33 -2.30
C LEU A 119 19.98 -6.38 -1.50
N ILE A 120 19.92 -6.45 -0.18
CA ILE A 120 21.10 -6.53 0.70
C ILE A 120 21.85 -7.85 0.52
N PHE A 121 21.13 -8.98 0.40
CA PHE A 121 21.75 -10.29 0.23
C PHE A 121 22.19 -10.58 -1.20
N PHE A 122 21.76 -9.77 -2.19
CA PHE A 122 22.13 -9.94 -3.59
C PHE A 122 23.64 -9.98 -3.84
N PRO A 123 24.43 -8.97 -3.39
CA PRO A 123 25.88 -9.00 -3.57
C PRO A 123 26.54 -10.24 -2.95
N VAL A 124 26.06 -10.68 -1.78
CA VAL A 124 26.63 -11.81 -1.05
C VAL A 124 26.50 -13.09 -1.87
N TRP A 125 25.29 -13.43 -2.32
CA TRP A 125 25.10 -14.64 -3.09
C TRP A 125 25.66 -14.52 -4.52
N LEU A 126 25.73 -13.31 -5.10
CA LEU A 126 26.37 -13.08 -6.38
C LEU A 126 27.88 -13.41 -6.32
N VAL A 127 28.58 -12.92 -5.29
CA VAL A 127 30.00 -13.24 -5.07
C VAL A 127 30.21 -14.74 -4.87
N TRP A 128 29.35 -15.39 -4.09
CA TRP A 128 29.42 -16.85 -3.90
C TRP A 128 29.18 -17.62 -5.18
N ARG A 129 28.30 -17.13 -6.06
CA ARG A 129 28.09 -17.70 -7.40
C ARG A 129 29.33 -17.55 -8.26
N MET A 130 29.93 -16.36 -8.31
CA MET A 130 31.16 -16.11 -9.08
C MET A 130 32.33 -16.97 -8.59
N ARG A 131 32.34 -17.33 -7.30
CA ARG A 131 33.29 -18.28 -6.70
C ARG A 131 32.92 -19.76 -6.90
N GLY A 132 31.91 -20.07 -7.71
CA GLY A 132 31.48 -21.45 -7.99
C GLY A 132 30.78 -22.16 -6.82
N LYS A 133 30.51 -21.48 -5.70
CA LYS A 133 29.91 -22.10 -4.50
C LYS A 133 28.40 -22.32 -4.61
N ILE A 134 27.75 -21.75 -5.62
CA ILE A 134 26.34 -21.94 -5.90
C ILE A 134 26.22 -22.56 -7.29
N PRO A 135 25.71 -23.80 -7.41
CA PRO A 135 25.58 -24.46 -8.71
C PRO A 135 24.59 -23.68 -9.60
N PRO A 136 24.86 -23.58 -10.92
CA PRO A 136 23.90 -23.05 -11.86
C PRO A 136 22.64 -23.92 -11.88
N GLY A 137 21.48 -23.30 -12.11
CA GLY A 137 20.21 -24.01 -12.24
C GLY A 137 19.09 -23.46 -11.36
N PRO A 138 18.16 -24.31 -10.90
CA PRO A 138 16.96 -23.88 -10.20
C PRO A 138 17.21 -23.08 -8.93
N ALA A 139 18.27 -23.39 -8.18
CA ALA A 139 18.62 -22.69 -6.94
C ALA A 139 18.88 -21.19 -7.15
N ILE A 140 19.45 -20.81 -8.30
CA ILE A 140 19.65 -19.40 -8.67
C ILE A 140 18.32 -18.78 -9.10
N ARG A 141 17.54 -19.48 -9.92
CA ARG A 141 16.25 -18.97 -10.42
C ARG A 141 15.30 -18.63 -9.27
N ILE A 142 15.22 -19.50 -8.25
CA ILE A 142 14.40 -19.28 -7.04
C ILE A 142 14.76 -17.97 -6.33
N ARG A 143 16.04 -17.58 -6.30
CA ARG A 143 16.51 -16.31 -5.72
C ARG A 143 16.32 -15.12 -6.65
N LEU A 144 16.50 -15.35 -7.96
CA LEU A 144 16.58 -14.30 -8.95
C LEU A 144 15.23 -13.64 -9.22
N TRP A 145 14.16 -14.41 -9.36
CA TRP A 145 12.84 -13.86 -9.71
C TRP A 145 12.25 -12.91 -8.66
N PRO A 146 12.17 -13.25 -7.36
CA PRO A 146 11.72 -12.30 -6.34
C PRO A 146 12.64 -11.08 -6.23
N LEU A 147 13.95 -11.23 -6.47
CA LEU A 147 14.87 -10.10 -6.57
C LEU A 147 14.54 -9.18 -7.75
N LEU A 148 14.31 -9.72 -8.95
CA LEU A 148 13.94 -8.93 -10.13
C LEU A 148 12.58 -8.23 -9.95
N ALA A 149 11.63 -8.89 -9.28
CA ALA A 149 10.38 -8.25 -8.86
C ALA A 149 10.66 -7.08 -7.91
N SER A 150 11.52 -7.26 -6.91
CA SER A 150 11.94 -6.20 -5.98
C SER A 150 12.61 -5.02 -6.70
N VAL A 151 13.52 -5.29 -7.63
CA VAL A 151 14.17 -4.26 -8.47
C VAL A 151 13.16 -3.50 -9.31
N SER A 152 12.15 -4.19 -9.86
CA SER A 152 11.08 -3.54 -10.62
C SER A 152 10.28 -2.57 -9.76
N VAL A 153 9.98 -2.93 -8.51
CA VAL A 153 9.31 -2.03 -7.55
C VAL A 153 10.17 -0.81 -7.25
N VAL A 154 11.46 -1.00 -6.97
CA VAL A 154 12.39 0.12 -6.73
C VAL A 154 12.48 1.03 -7.95
N ALA A 155 12.52 0.47 -9.16
CA ALA A 155 12.50 1.25 -10.40
C ALA A 155 11.20 2.06 -10.55
N ILE A 156 10.03 1.47 -10.28
CA ILE A 156 8.74 2.19 -10.30
C ILE A 156 8.76 3.36 -9.32
N VAL A 157 9.15 3.12 -8.06
CA VAL A 157 9.19 4.15 -7.02
C VAL A 157 10.19 5.25 -7.40
N GLY A 158 11.40 4.89 -7.83
CA GLY A 158 12.42 5.86 -8.23
C GLY A 158 12.00 6.71 -9.43
N LEU A 159 11.45 6.09 -10.48
CA LEU A 159 10.94 6.81 -11.65
C LEU A 159 9.77 7.73 -11.29
N PHE A 160 8.87 7.27 -10.41
CA PHE A 160 7.77 8.10 -9.93
C PHE A 160 8.27 9.30 -9.14
N MET A 161 9.16 9.10 -8.17
CA MET A 161 9.75 10.20 -7.37
C MET A 161 10.49 11.22 -8.24
N LEU A 162 11.24 10.79 -9.25
CA LEU A 162 11.92 11.68 -10.19
C LEU A 162 10.96 12.39 -11.16
N GLY A 163 9.84 11.74 -11.49
CA GLY A 163 8.75 12.31 -12.28
C GLY A 163 7.96 13.37 -11.52
N MET A 164 7.86 13.26 -10.18
CA MET A 164 7.13 14.19 -9.33
C MET A 164 7.66 15.63 -9.34
N ASN A 165 8.92 15.84 -9.72
CA ASN A 165 9.50 17.19 -9.86
C ASN A 165 8.79 18.03 -10.94
N ASP A 166 8.21 17.37 -11.95
CA ASP A 166 7.43 18.01 -12.99
C ASP A 166 6.34 17.04 -13.48
N VAL A 167 5.33 16.84 -12.62
CA VAL A 167 4.29 15.81 -12.77
C VAL A 167 3.59 15.91 -14.12
N PHE A 168 3.19 17.13 -14.52
CA PHE A 168 2.39 17.32 -15.71
C PHE A 168 3.17 16.99 -16.98
N VAL A 169 4.45 17.39 -17.06
CA VAL A 169 5.28 17.11 -18.22
C VAL A 169 5.74 15.65 -18.22
N ARG A 170 6.28 15.17 -17.09
CA ARG A 170 6.98 13.87 -17.03
C ARG A 170 6.03 12.69 -16.87
N LEU A 171 4.93 12.84 -16.15
CA LEU A 171 3.99 11.75 -15.89
C LEU A 171 2.69 11.90 -16.69
N GLY A 172 2.31 13.13 -17.08
CA GLY A 172 1.12 13.43 -17.87
C GLY A 172 1.28 13.30 -19.39
N SER A 173 2.48 12.94 -19.88
CA SER A 173 2.75 12.67 -21.30
C SER A 173 3.63 11.42 -21.46
N PRO A 174 3.69 10.78 -22.65
CA PRO A 174 4.44 9.54 -22.88
C PRO A 174 5.97 9.76 -22.89
N THR A 175 6.52 10.20 -21.77
CA THR A 175 7.97 10.36 -21.56
C THR A 175 8.62 9.05 -21.12
N ALA A 176 9.96 9.02 -21.10
CA ALA A 176 10.73 7.91 -20.56
C ALA A 176 10.35 7.51 -19.11
N PHE A 177 9.93 8.47 -18.28
CA PHE A 177 9.49 8.18 -16.91
C PHE A 177 8.18 7.40 -16.90
N SER A 178 7.18 7.91 -17.61
CA SER A 178 5.85 7.31 -17.67
C SER A 178 5.86 5.93 -18.35
N ILE A 179 6.53 5.80 -19.49
CA ILE A 179 6.71 4.52 -20.20
C ILE A 179 7.55 3.57 -19.35
N GLY A 180 8.58 4.07 -18.66
CA GLY A 180 9.39 3.30 -17.73
C GLY A 180 8.58 2.71 -16.58
N ILE A 181 7.68 3.48 -15.97
CA ILE A 181 6.76 3.00 -14.93
C ILE A 181 5.84 1.90 -15.50
N MET A 182 5.26 2.11 -16.68
CA MET A 182 4.41 1.12 -17.34
C MET A 182 5.18 -0.19 -17.57
N VAL A 183 6.35 -0.13 -18.21
CA VAL A 183 7.18 -1.30 -18.51
C VAL A 183 7.66 -1.99 -17.24
N ALA A 184 8.11 -1.24 -16.23
CA ALA A 184 8.56 -1.80 -14.96
C ALA A 184 7.42 -2.50 -14.20
N SER A 185 6.19 -1.97 -14.27
CA SER A 185 5.01 -2.63 -13.67
C SER A 185 4.61 -3.92 -14.40
N LEU A 186 4.76 -3.99 -15.72
CA LEU A 186 4.56 -5.22 -16.49
C LEU A 186 5.66 -6.25 -16.18
N ALA A 187 6.92 -5.81 -16.16
CA ALA A 187 8.05 -6.65 -15.80
C ALA A 187 7.90 -7.22 -14.38
N TYR A 188 7.44 -6.39 -13.43
CA TYR A 188 7.09 -6.82 -12.08
C TYR A 188 6.13 -8.01 -12.12
N ALA A 189 4.99 -7.89 -12.81
CA ALA A 189 4.00 -8.96 -12.90
C ALA A 189 4.59 -10.26 -13.46
N VAL A 190 5.40 -10.18 -14.52
CA VAL A 190 6.08 -11.33 -15.11
C VAL A 190 7.04 -11.99 -14.09
N PHE A 191 7.87 -11.20 -13.40
CA PHE A 191 8.84 -11.73 -12.44
C PHE A 191 8.17 -12.37 -11.22
N VAL A 192 7.03 -11.82 -10.76
CA VAL A 192 6.24 -12.42 -9.68
C VAL A 192 5.70 -13.80 -10.09
N VAL A 193 5.12 -13.92 -11.29
CA VAL A 193 4.61 -15.20 -11.81
C VAL A 193 5.74 -16.21 -11.97
N MET A 194 6.89 -15.80 -12.51
CA MET A 194 8.05 -16.67 -12.64
C MET A 194 8.63 -17.10 -11.28
N GLY A 195 8.58 -16.21 -10.29
CA GLY A 195 9.02 -16.49 -8.92
C GLY A 195 8.21 -17.58 -8.26
N ILE A 196 6.87 -17.44 -8.22
CA ILE A 196 6.02 -18.45 -7.60
C ILE A 196 6.03 -19.77 -8.39
N HIS A 197 6.04 -19.70 -9.73
CA HIS A 197 6.15 -20.87 -10.58
C HIS A 197 7.42 -21.66 -10.28
N THR A 198 8.58 -20.99 -10.28
CA THR A 198 9.85 -21.68 -10.00
C THR A 198 9.95 -22.20 -8.57
N ALA A 199 9.47 -21.45 -7.57
CA ALA A 199 9.43 -21.92 -6.18
C ALA A 199 8.59 -23.20 -6.02
N TYR A 200 7.44 -23.29 -6.72
CA TYR A 200 6.57 -24.46 -6.66
C TYR A 200 7.15 -25.70 -7.35
N TRP A 201 7.62 -25.53 -8.59
CA TRP A 201 8.11 -26.64 -9.42
C TRP A 201 9.49 -27.15 -9.00
N HIS A 202 10.32 -26.29 -8.43
CA HIS A 202 11.68 -26.62 -8.03
C HIS A 202 11.84 -26.67 -6.50
N ARG A 203 10.75 -26.93 -5.76
CA ARG A 203 10.72 -27.00 -4.29
C ARG A 203 11.68 -28.03 -3.68
N ASN A 204 12.02 -29.08 -4.43
CA ASN A 204 12.93 -30.15 -3.99
C ASN A 204 14.39 -29.91 -4.40
N THR A 205 14.74 -28.71 -4.88
CA THR A 205 16.11 -28.40 -5.28
C THR A 205 17.05 -28.43 -4.07
N ALA A 206 18.21 -29.06 -4.21
CA ALA A 206 19.28 -29.02 -3.22
C ALA A 206 19.77 -27.57 -3.01
N MET A 207 19.35 -26.96 -1.90
CA MET A 207 19.61 -25.56 -1.57
C MET A 207 19.57 -25.38 -0.05
N ASN A 208 20.28 -24.37 0.45
CA ASN A 208 20.17 -23.96 1.85
C ASN A 208 18.70 -23.63 2.20
N ARG A 209 18.17 -24.28 3.25
CA ARG A 209 16.76 -24.16 3.67
C ARG A 209 16.34 -22.73 4.01
N GLY A 210 17.21 -21.96 4.67
CA GLY A 210 16.92 -20.57 5.03
C GLY A 210 16.77 -19.68 3.78
N ALA A 211 17.68 -19.82 2.82
CA ALA A 211 17.59 -19.09 1.56
C ALA A 211 16.36 -19.50 0.74
N TRP A 212 15.96 -20.78 0.81
CA TRP A 212 14.79 -21.28 0.09
C TRP A 212 13.51 -20.71 0.69
N TRP A 213 13.38 -20.74 2.02
CA TRP A 213 12.24 -20.15 2.73
C TRP A 213 12.14 -18.65 2.48
N HIS A 214 13.24 -17.92 2.61
CA HIS A 214 13.26 -16.49 2.33
C HIS A 214 12.77 -16.17 0.91
N SER A 215 13.33 -16.82 -0.11
CA SER A 215 12.98 -16.56 -1.52
C SER A 215 11.53 -16.98 -1.85
N SER A 216 11.05 -18.07 -1.26
CA SER A 216 9.69 -18.58 -1.49
C SER A 216 8.65 -17.70 -0.80
N LEU A 217 8.90 -17.26 0.43
CA LEU A 217 8.04 -16.32 1.14
C LEU A 217 8.03 -14.95 0.46
N ALA A 218 9.19 -14.46 0.01
CA ALA A 218 9.27 -13.23 -0.79
C ALA A 218 8.39 -13.33 -2.05
N SER A 219 8.47 -14.44 -2.77
CA SER A 219 7.64 -14.70 -3.95
C SER A 219 6.14 -14.72 -3.62
N LEU A 220 5.75 -15.36 -2.51
CA LEU A 220 4.36 -15.40 -2.06
C LEU A 220 3.82 -13.99 -1.70
N VAL A 221 4.60 -13.20 -0.95
CA VAL A 221 4.20 -11.83 -0.60
C VAL A 221 4.08 -10.96 -1.85
N HIS A 222 5.00 -11.10 -2.81
CA HIS A 222 4.91 -10.44 -4.11
C HIS A 222 3.64 -10.82 -4.89
N VAL A 223 3.18 -12.08 -4.83
CA VAL A 223 1.90 -12.52 -5.43
C VAL A 223 0.72 -11.82 -4.78
N ILE A 224 0.68 -11.73 -3.45
CA ILE A 224 -0.39 -11.01 -2.72
C ILE A 224 -0.44 -9.55 -3.18
N VAL A 225 0.72 -8.89 -3.25
CA VAL A 225 0.80 -7.49 -3.70
C VAL A 225 0.45 -7.36 -5.19
N LEU A 226 0.83 -8.32 -6.04
CA LEU A 226 0.45 -8.31 -7.45
C LEU A 226 -1.06 -8.32 -7.62
N PHE A 227 -1.79 -9.18 -6.88
CA PHE A 227 -3.25 -9.20 -6.94
C PHE A 227 -3.87 -7.89 -6.44
N TYR A 228 -3.30 -7.30 -5.40
CA TYR A 228 -3.71 -5.98 -4.92
C TYR A 228 -3.54 -4.90 -6.02
N LEU A 229 -2.39 -4.87 -6.68
CA LEU A 229 -2.09 -3.92 -7.75
C LEU A 229 -2.96 -4.14 -9.00
N LEU A 230 -3.25 -5.40 -9.34
CA LEU A 230 -4.17 -5.76 -10.43
C LEU A 230 -5.60 -5.31 -10.14
N TYR A 231 -6.09 -5.55 -8.91
CA TYR A 231 -7.42 -5.11 -8.48
C TYR A 231 -7.59 -3.59 -8.63
N HIS A 232 -6.51 -2.83 -8.45
CA HIS A 232 -6.48 -1.38 -8.60
C HIS A 232 -6.05 -0.88 -9.99
N GLY A 233 -5.80 -1.76 -10.96
CA GLY A 233 -5.40 -1.36 -12.32
C GLY A 233 -4.02 -0.71 -12.43
N VAL A 234 -3.12 -0.98 -11.49
CA VAL A 234 -1.78 -0.35 -11.45
C VAL A 234 -0.78 -1.06 -12.38
N ILE A 235 -0.99 -2.35 -12.66
CA ILE A 235 -0.12 -3.11 -13.56
C ILE A 235 -0.38 -2.69 -15.01
N GLY A 236 0.66 -2.23 -15.70
CA GLY A 236 0.57 -1.69 -17.05
C GLY A 236 -0.09 -0.31 -17.11
N LEU A 237 -0.15 0.41 -15.99
CA LEU A 237 -0.73 1.74 -15.90
C LEU A 237 -0.05 2.71 -16.88
N ARG A 238 -0.88 3.44 -17.62
CA ARG A 238 -0.47 4.58 -18.45
C ARG A 238 -0.79 5.85 -17.68
N THR A 239 0.22 6.50 -17.11
CA THR A 239 0.00 7.72 -16.31
C THR A 239 -0.43 8.93 -17.14
N TRP A 240 -0.34 8.85 -18.47
CA TRP A 240 -0.65 9.90 -19.44
C TRP A 240 -1.96 9.66 -20.22
N ALA A 241 -2.72 8.65 -19.84
CA ALA A 241 -4.00 8.32 -20.48
C ALA A 241 -5.15 9.17 -19.93
#